data_AF-A0A800EU00-F1
#
_entry.id   AF-A0A800EU00-F1
#
_cell.length_a   1.000
_cell.length_b   1.000
_cell.length_c   1.000
_cell.angle_alpha   90.00
_cell.angle_beta   90.00
_cell.angle_gamma   90.00
#
_symmetry.space_group_name_H-M   'P 1'
#
loop_
_entity.id
_entity.type
_entity.pdbx_description
1 polymer ?
#
loop_
_entity_poly.entity_id
_entity_poly.type
_entity_poly.pdbx_seq_one_letter_code
_entity_poly.pdbx_strand_id
1 'polypeptide(L)' 'MHVDHIIRVHSLNPPSMEHHVKLYAHLMRGPSPLSRAQREMIAVTVSGVNRCFY' A
#
# COMPACT_ATOMS: atom_id res chain seq x y z
N MET A 1 -8.21 -13.23 -11.70
CA MET A 1 -8.03 -12.27 -10.59
C MET A 1 -6.53 -12.18 -10.31
N HIS A 2 -5.91 -11.01 -10.48
CA HIS A 2 -4.47 -10.84 -10.25
C HIS A 2 -4.23 -10.37 -8.81
N VAL A 3 -3.26 -10.97 -8.13
CA VAL A 3 -2.89 -10.64 -6.74
C VAL A 3 -1.48 -10.06 -6.73
N ASP A 4 -1.32 -8.89 -6.12
CA ASP A 4 -0.06 -8.17 -5.97
C ASP A 4 0.98 -9.03 -5.23
N HIS A 5 2.26 -8.97 -5.65
CA HIS A 5 3.31 -9.80 -5.05
C HIS A 5 3.55 -9.47 -3.57
N ILE A 6 3.36 -8.21 -3.14
CA ILE A 6 3.43 -7.83 -1.72
C ILE A 6 2.44 -8.67 -0.89
N ILE A 7 1.19 -8.80 -1.35
CA ILE A 7 0.17 -9.60 -0.67
C ILE A 7 0.51 -11.09 -0.71
N ARG A 8 1.10 -11.59 -1.81
CA ARG A 8 1.58 -12.99 -1.88
C ARG A 8 2.69 -13.29 -0.88
N VAL A 9 3.59 -12.34 -0.60
CA VAL A 9 4.62 -12.52 0.43
C VAL A 9 3.99 -12.52 1.82
N HIS A 10 3.09 -11.56 2.09
CA HIS A 10 2.40 -11.50 3.38
C HIS A 10 1.50 -12.71 3.65
N SER A 11 0.99 -13.41 2.64
CA SER A 11 0.12 -14.58 2.83
C SER A 11 0.77 -15.74 3.58
N LEU A 12 2.11 -15.76 3.65
CA LEU A 12 2.88 -16.70 4.49
C LEU A 12 2.59 -16.51 5.99
N ASN A 13 2.04 -15.36 6.38
CA ASN A 13 1.58 -15.05 7.74
C ASN A 13 0.22 -14.32 7.66
N PRO A 14 -0.91 -15.05 7.77
CA PRO A 14 -2.25 -14.49 7.56
C PRO A 14 -2.58 -13.26 8.43
N PRO A 15 -2.24 -13.23 9.74
CA PRO A 15 -2.37 -12.01 10.53
C PRO A 15 -1.63 -10.80 9.94
N SER A 16 -0.37 -10.97 9.50
CA SER A 16 0.40 -9.90 8.86
C SER A 16 -0.27 -9.39 7.59
N MET A 17 -0.76 -10.29 6.74
CA MET A 17 -1.49 -9.94 5.53
C MET A 17 -2.75 -9.13 5.83
N GLU A 18 -3.54 -9.56 6.80
CA GLU A 18 -4.77 -8.87 7.19
C GLU A 18 -4.47 -7.46 7.69
N HIS A 19 -3.46 -7.31 8.54
CA HIS A 19 -3.02 -6.00 9.02
C HIS A 19 -2.53 -5.10 7.87
N HIS A 20 -1.75 -5.64 6.93
CA HIS A 20 -1.28 -4.89 5.77
C HIS A 20 -2.44 -4.38 4.91
N VAL A 21 -3.38 -5.26 4.56
CA VAL A 21 -4.54 -4.90 3.71
C VAL A 21 -5.39 -3.83 4.39
N LYS A 22 -5.65 -3.97 5.70
CA LYS A 22 -6.42 -2.98 6.48
C LYS A 22 -5.73 -1.62 6.50
N LEU A 23 -4.43 -1.60 6.80
CA LEU A 23 -3.65 -0.37 6.83
C LEU A 23 -3.63 0.30 5.45
N TYR A 24 -3.30 -0.44 4.39
CA TYR A 24 -3.23 0.09 3.04
C TYR A 24 -4.58 0.65 2.57
N ALA A 25 -5.67 -0.07 2.83
CA ALA A 25 -7.01 0.41 2.48
C ALA A 25 -7.39 1.69 3.26
N HIS A 26 -7.08 1.74 4.56
CA HIS A 26 -7.30 2.93 5.37
C HIS A 26 -6.52 4.13 4.84
N LEU A 27 -5.22 3.95 4.57
CA LEU A 27 -4.34 5.01 4.11
C LEU A 27 -4.67 5.48 2.69
N MET A 28 -5.04 4.60 1.75
CA MET A 28 -5.23 4.99 0.35
C MET A 28 -6.68 5.34 -0.01
N ARG A 29 -7.67 4.78 0.70
CA ARG A 29 -9.09 4.88 0.34
C ARG A 29 -9.99 5.37 1.48
N GLY A 30 -9.51 5.38 2.73
CA GLY A 30 -10.27 5.89 3.87
C GLY A 30 -10.44 7.42 3.85
N PRO A 31 -11.31 7.99 4.70
CA PRO A 31 -11.48 9.43 4.85
C PRO A 31 -10.15 10.16 5.11
N SER A 32 -9.92 11.28 4.43
CA SER A 32 -8.74 12.13 4.65
C SER A 32 -8.97 13.51 4.04
N PRO A 33 -8.29 14.56 4.54
CA PRO A 33 -8.17 15.83 3.83
C PRO A 33 -7.37 15.73 2.51
N LEU A 34 -6.62 14.63 2.29
CA LEU A 34 -5.87 14.42 1.05
C LEU A 34 -6.69 13.67 0.01
N SER A 35 -6.70 14.22 -1.21
CA SER A 35 -7.20 13.53 -2.40
C SER A 35 -6.40 12.26 -2.68
N ARG A 36 -7.00 11.32 -3.41
CA ARG A 36 -6.33 10.08 -3.80
C ARG A 36 -5.03 10.34 -4.58
N ALA A 37 -5.05 11.31 -5.50
CA ALA A 37 -3.87 11.68 -6.28
C ALA A 37 -2.72 12.22 -5.39
N GLN A 38 -3.03 12.99 -4.36
CA GLN A 38 -2.01 13.47 -3.41
C GLN A 38 -1.39 12.31 -2.61
N ARG A 39 -2.19 11.32 -2.21
CA ARG A 39 -1.69 10.14 -1.51
C ARG A 39 -0.80 9.28 -2.40
N GLU A 40 -1.20 9.09 -3.65
CA GLU A 40 -0.38 8.39 -4.67
C GLU A 40 0.91 9.17 -4.97
N MET A 41 0.86 10.51 -5.06
CA MET A 41 2.04 11.36 -5.20
C MET A 41 3.03 11.17 -4.05
N ILE A 42 2.55 11.16 -2.80
CA ILE A 42 3.39 10.89 -1.62
C ILE A 42 4.02 9.50 -1.73
N ALA A 43 3.23 8.47 -2.06
CA ALA A 43 3.72 7.09 -2.20
C ALA A 43 4.83 6.99 -3.26
N VAL A 44 4.62 7.53 -4.46
CA VAL A 44 5.61 7.51 -5.55
C VAL A 44 6.85 8.33 -5.19
N THR A 45 6.69 9.49 -4.53
CA THR A 45 7.82 10.31 -4.09
C THR A 45 8.71 9.55 -3.11
N VAL A 46 8.11 8.91 -2.09
CA VAL A 46 8.85 8.12 -1.10
C VAL A 46 9.52 6.90 -1.76
N SER A 47 8.83 6.20 -2.66
CA SER A 47 9.43 5.10 -3.43
C SER A 47 10.61 5.57 -4.28
N GLY A 48 10.50 6.73 -4.93
CA GLY A 48 11.58 7.35 -5.71
C GLY A 48 12.79 7.69 -4.87
N VAL A 49 12.59 8.29 -3.68
CA VAL A 49 13.67 8.57 -2.70
C VAL A 49 14.36 7.27 -2.28
N ASN A 50 13.60 6.19 -2.09
CA ASN A 50 14.12 4.87 -1.69
C ASN A 50 14.64 4.03 -2.86
N ARG A 51 14.57 4.51 -4.11
CA ARG A 51 14.88 3.73 -5.33
C ARG A 51 14.14 2.39 -5.37
N CYS A 52 12.91 2.38 -4.88
CA CYS A 52 12.04 1.21 -4.90
C CYS A 52 11.42 1.06 -6.29
N PHE A 53 11.85 0.04 -7.04
CA PHE A 53 11.39 -0.19 -8.42
C PHE A 53 10.04 -0.92 -8.51
N TYR A 54 9.69 -1.69 -7.47
CA TYR A 54 8.42 -2.40 -7.39
C TYR A 54 7.24 -1.43 -7.48
#